data_AF-A0A6L9IKC9-F1
#
_entry.id   AF-A0A6L9IKC9-F1
#
_cell.length_a   1.000
_cell.length_b   1.000
_cell.length_c   1.000
_cell.angle_alpha   90.00
_cell.angle_beta   90.00
_cell.angle_gamma   90.00
#
_symmetry.space_group_name_H-M   'P 1'
#
loop_
_entity.id
_entity.type
_entity.pdbx_description
1 polymer ?
#
loop_
_entity_poly.entity_id
_entity_poly.type
_entity_poly.pdbx_seq_one_letter_code
_entity_poly.pdbx_strand_id
1 'polypeptide(L)'
;MMTTKPGRPLGVSLAVLASMMLYAILPLSQLAIVWLVEQRLRAAEALGEGMTGGSIEGLADGSLFLQAVLGIGFLVIAVLAWRGRPPAIRLMLIAAVVVLGFIGALLILVELFTPPDLNVFDSGTEVARSLLVVRLIVTVLVPMYVIWYMNRGPARAFYRGYYLPDPDEAAEPAEKSQR
;
A
#
# COMPACT_ATOMS: atom_id res chain seq x y z
N MET A 1 4.55 -39.10 0.49
CA MET A 1 3.53 -38.14 0.99
C MET A 1 3.40 -37.01 -0.02
N MET A 2 2.26 -36.91 -0.71
CA MET A 2 1.97 -35.75 -1.55
C MET A 2 1.70 -34.57 -0.63
N THR A 3 2.67 -33.69 -0.44
CA THR A 3 2.49 -32.44 0.29
C THR A 3 1.54 -31.56 -0.52
N THR A 4 0.24 -31.61 -0.19
CA THR A 4 -0.76 -30.74 -0.81
C THR A 4 -0.36 -29.30 -0.55
N LYS A 5 -0.07 -28.58 -1.63
CA LYS A 5 0.32 -27.18 -1.54
C LYS A 5 -0.83 -26.38 -0.92
N PRO A 6 -0.59 -25.59 0.14
CA PRO A 6 -1.62 -24.76 0.75
C PRO A 6 -2.24 -23.83 -0.30
N GLY A 7 -3.58 -23.83 -0.34
CA GLY A 7 -4.35 -22.91 -1.17
C GLY A 7 -4.11 -21.46 -0.77
N ARG A 8 -4.40 -20.52 -1.67
CA ARG A 8 -4.31 -19.08 -1.39
C ARG A 8 -5.42 -18.68 -0.40
N PRO A 9 -5.08 -18.21 0.81
CA PRO A 9 -6.11 -17.77 1.74
C PRO A 9 -6.70 -16.44 1.28
N LEU A 10 -8.03 -16.31 1.33
CA LEU A 10 -8.74 -15.11 0.87
C LEU A 10 -8.22 -13.83 1.55
N GLY A 11 -7.86 -13.90 2.84
CA GLY A 11 -7.34 -12.72 3.53
C GLY A 11 -5.93 -12.29 3.11
N VAL A 12 -5.09 -13.18 2.56
CA VAL A 12 -3.81 -12.74 1.94
C VAL A 12 -4.13 -11.95 0.67
N SER A 13 -5.07 -12.44 -0.13
CA SER A 13 -5.49 -11.76 -1.36
C SER A 13 -6.09 -10.39 -1.05
N LEU A 14 -6.96 -10.31 -0.04
CA LEU A 14 -7.55 -9.06 0.42
C LEU A 14 -6.49 -8.08 0.97
N ALA A 15 -5.55 -8.56 1.78
CA ALA A 15 -4.47 -7.75 2.33
C ALA A 15 -3.58 -7.13 1.23
N VAL A 16 -3.19 -7.94 0.24
CA VAL A 16 -2.39 -7.49 -0.90
C VAL A 16 -3.17 -6.50 -1.75
N LEU A 17 -4.42 -6.82 -2.10
CA LEU A 17 -5.26 -5.94 -2.93
C LEU A 17 -5.51 -4.59 -2.26
N ALA A 18 -5.90 -4.58 -0.98
CA ALA A 18 -6.15 -3.35 -0.23
C ALA A 18 -4.89 -2.47 -0.17
N SER A 19 -3.72 -3.10 0.04
CA SER A 19 -2.45 -2.39 0.09
C SER A 19 -2.02 -1.88 -1.30
N MET A 20 -2.27 -2.65 -2.37
CA MET A 20 -2.03 -2.20 -3.75
C MET A 20 -2.86 -0.97 -4.11
N MET A 21 -4.15 -0.98 -3.75
CA MET A 21 -5.03 0.15 -3.98
C MET A 21 -4.53 1.39 -3.25
N LEU A 22 -4.19 1.24 -1.97
CA LEU A 22 -3.84 2.36 -1.11
C LEU A 22 -2.44 2.94 -1.39
N TYR A 23 -1.43 2.10 -1.63
CA TYR A 23 -0.04 2.52 -1.67
C TYR A 23 0.59 2.55 -3.07
N ALA A 24 -0.05 1.96 -4.08
CA ALA A 24 0.43 2.01 -5.46
C ALA A 24 -0.59 2.69 -6.38
N ILE A 25 -1.79 2.12 -6.52
CA ILE A 25 -2.73 2.55 -7.56
C ILE A 25 -3.23 3.97 -7.31
N LEU A 26 -3.69 4.28 -6.09
CA LEU A 26 -4.14 5.64 -5.77
C LEU A 26 -3.01 6.68 -5.91
N PRO A 27 -1.83 6.53 -5.28
CA PRO A 27 -0.73 7.49 -5.45
C PRO A 27 -0.25 7.64 -6.89
N LEU A 28 -0.14 6.55 -7.65
CA LEU A 28 0.28 6.60 -9.06
C LEU A 28 -0.80 7.23 -9.95
N SER A 29 -2.08 7.03 -9.65
CA SER A 29 -3.16 7.72 -10.36
C SER A 29 -3.14 9.22 -10.10
N GLN A 30 -2.87 9.65 -8.86
CA GLN A 30 -2.70 11.07 -8.52
C GLN A 30 -1.51 11.68 -9.26
N LEU A 31 -0.37 10.98 -9.27
CA LEU A 31 0.80 11.37 -10.05
C LEU A 31 0.48 11.50 -11.54
N ALA A 32 -0.24 10.53 -12.11
CA ALA A 32 -0.61 10.54 -13.52
C ALA A 32 -1.55 11.71 -13.87
N ILE A 33 -2.48 12.06 -12.98
CA ILE A 33 -3.38 13.21 -13.15
C ILE A 33 -2.57 14.51 -13.11
N VAL A 34 -1.70 14.69 -12.12
CA VAL A 34 -0.84 15.88 -11.99
C VAL A 34 0.02 16.06 -13.25
N TRP A 35 0.66 14.98 -13.70
CA TRP A 35 1.49 14.98 -14.90
C TRP A 35 0.68 15.30 -16.17
N LEU A 36 -0.53 14.75 -16.30
CA LEU A 36 -1.42 15.05 -17.43
C LEU A 36 -1.84 16.53 -17.45
N VAL A 37 -2.16 17.09 -16.29
CA VAL A 37 -2.54 18.52 -16.16
C VAL A 37 -1.36 19.41 -16.54
N GLU A 38 -0.17 19.11 -16.05
CA GLU A 38 1.06 19.83 -16.38
C GLU A 38 1.33 19.81 -17.90
N GLN A 39 1.18 18.65 -18.54
CA GLN A 39 1.34 18.52 -19.98
C GLN A 39 0.33 19.38 -20.75
N ARG A 40 -0.92 19.45 -20.29
CA ARG A 40 -1.98 20.27 -20.91
C ARG A 40 -1.70 21.77 -20.76
N LEU A 41 -1.22 22.20 -19.60
CA LEU A 41 -0.87 23.58 -19.34
C LEU A 41 0.30 24.04 -20.22
N ARG A 42 1.38 23.24 -20.30
CA ARG A 42 2.52 23.53 -21.18
C ARG A 42 2.10 23.63 -22.66
N ALA A 43 1.18 22.79 -23.09
CA ALA A 43 0.65 22.84 -24.45
C ALA A 43 -0.19 24.11 -24.71
N ALA A 44 -0.95 24.59 -23.72
CA ALA A 44 -1.72 25.83 -23.82
C ALA A 44 -0.83 27.08 -23.79
N GLU A 45 0.23 27.08 -22.97
CA GLU A 45 1.25 28.13 -22.94
C GLU A 45 1.99 28.24 -24.28
N ALA A 46 2.33 27.11 -24.90
CA ALA A 46 2.96 27.07 -26.22
C ALA A 46 2.08 27.64 -27.35
N LEU A 47 0.75 27.70 -27.16
CA LEU A 47 -0.21 28.28 -28.10
C LEU A 47 -0.44 29.79 -27.88
N GLY A 48 0.24 30.41 -26.90
CA GLY A 48 0.13 31.84 -26.61
C GLY A 48 -1.14 32.26 -25.86
N GLU A 49 -1.98 31.29 -25.45
CA GLU A 49 -3.17 31.52 -24.61
C GLU A 49 -2.83 31.54 -23.10
N GLY A 50 -1.56 31.37 -22.74
CA GLY A 50 -1.07 31.24 -21.37
C GLY A 50 -0.99 32.56 -20.59
N MET A 51 -2.13 33.18 -20.26
CA MET A 51 -2.24 34.09 -19.11
C MET A 51 -2.66 33.32 -17.87
N THR A 52 -1.84 32.35 -17.44
CA THR A 52 -1.92 31.77 -16.10
C THR A 52 -0.55 31.93 -15.44
N GLY A 53 -0.34 33.03 -14.72
CA GLY A 53 0.89 33.33 -13.97
C GLY A 53 1.13 32.44 -12.75
N GLY A 54 0.75 31.16 -12.81
CA GLY A 54 1.03 30.17 -11.79
C GLY A 54 2.08 29.21 -12.32
N SER A 55 3.36 29.51 -12.12
CA SER A 55 4.40 28.54 -12.38
C SER A 55 4.20 27.36 -11.43
N ILE A 56 3.86 26.18 -11.98
CA ILE A 56 3.97 24.90 -11.27
C ILE A 56 5.45 24.47 -11.24
N GLU A 57 6.38 25.43 -11.10
CA GLU A 57 7.81 25.15 -10.87
C GLU A 57 8.09 24.74 -9.41
N GLY A 58 7.07 24.78 -8.53
CA GLY A 58 7.19 24.49 -7.11
C GLY A 58 6.95 23.03 -6.69
N LEU A 59 6.39 22.18 -7.55
CA LEU A 59 6.32 20.74 -7.28
C LEU A 59 7.70 20.17 -7.61
N ALA A 60 8.57 20.10 -6.59
CA ALA A 60 9.92 19.57 -6.75
C ALA A 60 9.87 18.23 -7.50
N ASP A 61 10.39 18.19 -8.72
CA ASP A 61 10.40 17.01 -9.61
C ASP A 61 10.87 15.74 -8.87
N GLY A 62 11.78 15.92 -7.91
CA GLY A 62 12.29 14.85 -7.06
C GLY A 62 11.22 14.16 -6.18
N SER A 63 10.21 14.89 -5.72
CA SER A 63 9.11 14.34 -4.89
C SER A 63 8.18 13.45 -5.73
N LEU A 64 7.82 13.90 -6.93
CA LEU A 64 7.01 13.14 -7.89
C LEU A 64 7.76 11.89 -8.36
N PHE A 65 9.06 12.03 -8.66
CA PHE A 65 9.92 10.90 -9.01
C PHE A 65 10.03 9.89 -7.87
N LEU A 66 10.28 10.35 -6.64
CA LEU A 66 10.35 9.47 -5.47
C LEU A 66 9.03 8.75 -5.22
N GLN A 67 7.90 9.44 -5.36
CA GLN A 67 6.56 8.85 -5.24
C GLN A 67 6.32 7.79 -6.32
N ALA A 68 6.76 8.03 -7.56
CA ALA A 68 6.69 7.06 -8.65
C ALA A 68 7.50 5.80 -8.32
N VAL A 69 8.75 5.97 -7.88
CA VAL A 69 9.65 4.86 -7.52
C VAL A 69 9.08 4.05 -6.36
N LEU A 70 8.57 4.71 -5.31
CA LEU A 70 7.95 4.03 -4.17
C LEU A 70 6.67 3.27 -4.59
N GLY A 71 5.81 3.88 -5.41
CA GLY A 71 4.58 3.25 -5.89
C GLY A 71 4.85 2.03 -6.77
N ILE A 72 5.76 2.15 -7.74
CA ILE A 72 6.16 1.04 -8.62
C ILE A 72 6.86 -0.06 -7.81
N GLY A 73 7.80 0.32 -6.93
CA GLY A 73 8.50 -0.62 -6.06
C GLY A 73 7.55 -1.40 -5.17
N PHE A 74 6.55 -0.73 -4.58
CA PHE A 74 5.50 -1.39 -3.82
C PHE A 74 4.68 -2.36 -4.68
N LEU A 75 4.34 -1.98 -5.91
CA LEU A 75 3.58 -2.84 -6.83
C LEU A 75 4.35 -4.12 -7.17
N VAL A 76 5.66 -4.04 -7.35
CA VAL A 76 6.53 -5.23 -7.52
C VAL A 76 6.46 -6.13 -6.29
N ILE A 77 6.60 -5.57 -5.08
CA ILE A 77 6.49 -6.34 -3.82
C ILE A 77 5.13 -7.00 -3.73
N ALA A 78 4.05 -6.29 -4.07
CA ALA A 78 2.69 -6.81 -4.03
C ALA A 78 2.47 -7.96 -5.02
N VAL A 79 2.98 -7.86 -6.25
CA VAL A 79 2.91 -8.93 -7.25
C VAL A 79 3.69 -10.17 -6.79
N LEU A 80 4.88 -9.99 -6.21
CA LEU A 80 5.67 -11.09 -5.65
C LEU A 80 4.95 -11.73 -4.44
N ALA A 81 4.33 -10.91 -3.58
CA ALA A 81 3.57 -11.39 -2.44
C ALA A 81 2.31 -12.16 -2.88
N TRP A 82 1.63 -11.69 -3.92
CA TRP A 82 0.51 -12.39 -4.55
C TRP A 82 0.93 -13.76 -5.10
N ARG A 83 2.12 -13.84 -5.68
CA ARG A 83 2.69 -15.11 -6.15
C ARG A 83 3.07 -16.04 -4.99
N GLY A 84 3.40 -15.50 -3.82
CA GLY A 84 3.74 -16.23 -2.61
C GLY A 84 5.20 -16.70 -2.53
N ARG A 85 6.09 -16.15 -3.38
CA ARG A 85 7.53 -16.50 -3.40
C ARG A 85 8.38 -15.24 -3.65
N PRO A 86 9.56 -15.11 -3.00
CA PRO A 86 10.18 -15.99 -1.99
C PRO A 86 9.50 -15.94 -0.60
N PRO A 87 9.77 -16.85 0.35
CA PRO A 87 9.14 -16.84 1.68
C PRO A 87 9.40 -15.53 2.47
N ALA A 88 10.52 -14.87 2.19
CA ALA A 88 10.86 -13.56 2.75
C ALA A 88 9.90 -12.44 2.30
N ILE A 89 9.15 -12.62 1.19
CA ILE A 89 8.26 -11.59 0.65
C ILE A 89 7.15 -11.22 1.64
N ARG A 90 6.78 -12.14 2.55
CA ARG A 90 5.84 -11.86 3.63
C ARG A 90 6.35 -10.72 4.52
N LEU A 91 7.62 -10.79 4.94
CA LEU A 91 8.22 -9.77 5.79
C LEU A 91 8.45 -8.47 5.02
N MET A 92 8.85 -8.56 3.75
CA MET A 92 9.00 -7.39 2.88
C MET A 92 7.67 -6.64 2.69
N LEU A 93 6.57 -7.37 2.46
CA LEU A 93 5.23 -6.76 2.35
C LEU A 93 4.82 -6.09 3.67
N ILE A 94 4.97 -6.77 4.81
CA ILE A 94 4.66 -6.18 6.13
C ILE A 94 5.48 -4.92 6.35
N ALA A 95 6.81 -4.98 6.15
CA ALA A 95 7.69 -3.84 6.35
C ALA A 95 7.32 -2.68 5.43
N ALA A 96 7.08 -2.94 4.14
CA ALA A 96 6.70 -1.91 3.18
C ALA A 96 5.37 -1.24 3.55
N VAL A 97 4.34 -2.03 3.89
CA VAL A 97 3.03 -1.50 4.30
C VAL A 97 3.15 -0.68 5.59
N VAL A 98 3.95 -1.12 6.56
CA VAL A 98 4.15 -0.39 7.81
C VAL A 98 4.88 0.93 7.58
N VAL A 99 5.98 0.91 6.82
CA VAL A 99 6.76 2.13 6.52
C VAL A 99 5.93 3.12 5.72
N LEU A 100 5.29 2.68 4.64
CA LEU A 100 4.46 3.55 3.80
C LEU A 100 3.21 4.03 4.55
N GLY A 101 2.57 3.17 5.34
CA GLY A 101 1.43 3.53 6.18
C GLY A 101 1.81 4.56 7.25
N PHE A 102 2.96 4.40 7.90
CA PHE A 102 3.45 5.34 8.90
C PHE A 102 3.77 6.70 8.29
N ILE A 103 4.56 6.73 7.20
CA ILE A 103 4.87 7.97 6.48
C ILE A 103 3.59 8.65 6.00
N GLY A 104 2.69 7.90 5.37
CA GLY A 104 1.41 8.43 4.88
C GLY A 104 0.53 9.00 5.99
N ALA A 105 0.44 8.33 7.13
CA ALA A 105 -0.30 8.82 8.28
C ALA A 105 0.31 10.12 8.84
N LEU A 106 1.64 10.20 8.94
CA LEU A 106 2.32 11.42 9.38
C LEU A 106 2.05 12.60 8.44
N LEU A 107 2.12 12.39 7.13
CA LEU A 107 1.83 13.44 6.14
C LEU A 107 0.38 13.94 6.26
N ILE A 108 -0.59 13.03 6.44
CA ILE A 108 -1.99 13.41 6.64
C ILE A 108 -2.18 14.16 7.97
N LEU A 109 -1.48 13.77 9.03
CA LEU A 109 -1.54 14.47 10.32
C LEU A 109 -0.99 15.89 10.21
N VAL A 110 0.16 16.08 9.55
CA VAL A 110 0.74 17.41 9.30
C VAL A 110 -0.27 18.31 8.57
N GLU A 111 -0.93 17.77 7.54
CA GLU A 111 -1.96 18.50 6.80
C GLU A 111 -3.16 18.87 7.69
N LEU A 112 -3.65 17.92 8.49
CA LEU A 112 -4.80 18.16 9.38
C LEU A 112 -4.53 19.21 10.46
N PHE A 113 -3.28 19.33 10.93
CA PHE A 113 -2.87 20.32 11.94
C PHE A 113 -2.43 21.66 11.33
N THR A 114 -2.37 21.77 10.01
CA THR A 114 -2.10 23.06 9.36
C THR A 114 -3.33 23.96 9.54
N PRO A 115 -3.19 25.18 10.08
CA PRO A 115 -4.31 26.08 10.31
C PRO A 115 -5.00 26.44 8.97
N PRO A 116 -6.33 26.36 8.87
CA PRO A 116 -7.04 26.82 7.68
C PRO A 116 -6.88 28.34 7.53
N ASP A 117 -6.71 28.80 6.29
CA ASP A 117 -6.65 30.23 6.00
C ASP A 117 -8.01 30.88 6.30
N LEU A 118 -8.03 31.78 7.28
CA LEU A 118 -9.24 32.38 7.85
C LEU A 118 -10.02 33.25 6.84
N ASN A 119 -9.44 33.50 5.66
CA ASN A 119 -10.01 34.35 4.62
C ASN A 119 -10.91 33.63 3.62
N VAL A 120 -11.02 32.29 3.70
CA VAL A 120 -11.77 31.48 2.72
C VAL A 120 -12.70 30.50 3.44
N PHE A 121 -13.93 30.94 3.75
CA PHE A 121 -15.02 30.04 4.12
C PHE A 121 -15.54 29.35 2.86
N ASP A 122 -14.90 28.24 2.48
CA ASP A 122 -15.28 27.42 1.34
C ASP A 122 -15.76 26.04 1.79
N SER A 123 -16.98 25.66 1.37
CA SER A 123 -17.53 24.32 1.55
C SER A 123 -16.61 23.19 1.03
N GLY A 124 -15.76 23.49 0.04
CA GLY A 124 -14.79 22.54 -0.50
C GLY A 124 -13.71 22.13 0.51
N THR A 125 -13.27 23.04 1.39
CA THR A 125 -12.20 22.76 2.35
C THR A 125 -12.68 21.82 3.47
N GLU A 126 -13.91 22.00 3.96
CA GLU A 126 -14.52 21.10 4.95
C GLU A 126 -14.73 19.69 4.38
N VAL A 127 -15.20 19.58 3.13
CA VAL A 127 -15.31 18.28 2.46
C VAL A 127 -13.94 17.62 2.32
N ALA A 128 -12.92 18.36 1.86
CA ALA A 128 -11.56 17.84 1.75
C ALA A 128 -11.01 17.37 3.10
N ARG A 129 -11.26 18.12 4.18
CA ARG A 129 -10.85 17.75 5.54
C ARG A 129 -11.53 16.47 6.03
N SER A 130 -12.83 16.32 5.78
CA SER A 130 -13.56 15.09 6.11
C SER A 130 -13.00 13.87 5.36
N LEU A 131 -12.66 14.03 4.08
CA LEU A 131 -12.03 13.00 3.26
C LEU A 131 -10.62 12.65 3.76
N LEU A 132 -9.84 13.63 4.24
CA LEU A 132 -8.54 13.40 4.85
C LEU A 132 -8.64 12.55 6.12
N VAL A 133 -9.65 12.79 6.96
CA VAL A 133 -9.89 11.98 8.16
C VAL A 133 -10.24 10.53 7.79
N VAL A 134 -11.14 10.33 6.82
CA VAL A 134 -11.46 8.98 6.33
C VAL A 134 -10.21 8.29 5.77
N ARG A 135 -9.41 9.01 4.98
CA ARG A 135 -8.14 8.52 4.44
C ARG A 135 -7.17 8.13 5.54
N LEU A 136 -7.08 8.91 6.62
CA LEU A 136 -6.23 8.60 7.77
C LEU A 136 -6.66 7.28 8.42
N ILE A 137 -7.96 7.11 8.68
CA ILE A 137 -8.50 5.88 9.27
C ILE A 137 -8.14 4.66 8.41
N VAL A 138 -8.36 4.74 7.09
CA VAL A 138 -8.01 3.65 6.17
C VAL A 138 -6.49 3.39 6.15
N THR A 139 -5.69 4.46 6.20
CA THR A 139 -4.21 4.37 6.22
C THR A 139 -3.67 3.66 7.44
N VAL A 140 -4.38 3.72 8.57
CA VAL A 140 -4.02 3.00 9.80
C VAL A 140 -4.60 1.57 9.82
N LEU A 141 -5.85 1.40 9.39
CA LEU A 141 -6.53 0.10 9.41
C LEU A 141 -5.88 -0.92 8.48
N VAL A 142 -5.42 -0.50 7.29
CA VAL A 142 -4.82 -1.42 6.31
C VAL A 142 -3.54 -2.06 6.84
N PRO A 143 -2.51 -1.33 7.33
CA PRO A 143 -1.34 -1.93 7.97
C PRO A 143 -1.69 -2.82 9.15
N MET A 144 -2.62 -2.40 10.00
CA MET A 144 -3.04 -3.19 11.16
C MET A 144 -3.65 -4.53 10.71
N TYR A 145 -4.51 -4.52 9.69
CA TYR A 145 -5.08 -5.72 9.08
C TYR A 145 -4.00 -6.62 8.47
N VAL A 146 -3.05 -6.04 7.72
CA VAL A 146 -1.96 -6.78 7.08
C VAL A 146 -1.09 -7.47 8.13
N ILE A 147 -0.65 -6.76 9.17
CA ILE A 147 0.15 -7.34 10.27
C ILE A 147 -0.61 -8.49 10.93
N TRP A 148 -1.87 -8.25 11.29
CA TRP A 148 -2.69 -9.23 11.96
C TRP A 148 -2.89 -10.50 11.12
N TYR A 149 -3.26 -10.35 9.84
CA TYR A 149 -3.54 -11.50 8.99
C TYR A 149 -2.27 -12.26 8.56
N MET A 150 -1.20 -11.55 8.23
CA MET A 150 0.08 -12.17 7.83
C MET A 150 0.71 -12.95 8.99
N ASN A 151 0.36 -12.62 10.23
CA ASN A 151 0.77 -13.37 11.41
C ASN A 151 -0.06 -14.62 11.70
N ARG A 152 -1.16 -14.89 10.98
CA ARG A 152 -1.97 -16.10 11.17
C ARG A 152 -1.38 -17.34 10.47
N GLY A 153 -1.71 -18.52 11.00
CA GLY A 153 -1.28 -19.84 10.50
C GLY A 153 -1.49 -20.04 8.99
N PRO A 154 -2.67 -19.75 8.41
CA PRO A 154 -2.93 -19.94 6.98
C PRO A 154 -2.00 -19.12 6.08
N ALA A 155 -1.71 -17.87 6.44
CA ALA A 155 -0.77 -17.04 5.69
C ALA A 155 0.65 -17.60 5.79
N ARG A 156 1.07 -18.04 6.99
CA ARG A 156 2.40 -18.66 7.20
C ARG A 156 2.57 -19.93 6.36
N ALA A 157 1.55 -20.78 6.30
CA ALA A 157 1.55 -22.00 5.48
C ALA A 157 1.67 -21.65 3.98
N PHE A 158 0.89 -20.68 3.49
CA PHE A 158 0.95 -20.24 2.10
C PHE A 158 2.35 -19.81 1.65
N TYR A 159 3.02 -18.93 2.41
CA TYR A 159 4.36 -18.46 2.07
C TYR A 159 5.46 -19.50 2.30
N ARG A 160 5.26 -20.48 3.21
CA ARG A 160 6.17 -21.62 3.39
C ARG A 160 6.03 -22.65 2.26
N GLY A 161 4.83 -22.77 1.68
CA GLY A 161 4.54 -23.70 0.59
C GLY A 161 4.17 -25.12 1.04
N TYR A 162 4.03 -25.36 2.34
CA TYR A 162 3.59 -26.63 2.94
C TYR A 162 2.88 -26.38 4.29
N TYR A 163 2.00 -27.30 4.68
CA TYR A 163 1.42 -27.34 6.03
C TYR A 163 2.37 -28.04 7.01
N LEU A 164 2.33 -27.65 8.28
CA LEU A 164 3.02 -28.43 9.32
C LEU A 164 2.25 -29.75 9.52
N PRO A 165 2.93 -30.88 9.78
CA PRO A 165 2.26 -32.13 10.15
C PRO A 165 1.38 -31.90 11.37
N ASP A 166 0.22 -32.56 11.44
CA ASP A 166 -0.58 -32.53 12.65
C ASP A 166 0.21 -33.15 13.81
N PRO A 167 0.09 -32.63 15.05
CA PRO A 167 0.82 -33.15 16.21
C PRO A 167 0.61 -34.65 16.42
N ASP A 168 -0.58 -35.15 16.09
CA ASP A 168 -0.97 -36.54 16.21
C ASP A 168 -0.25 -37.44 15.19
N GLU A 169 -0.04 -36.95 13.95
CA GLU A 169 0.76 -37.64 12.94
C GLU A 169 2.26 -37.59 13.25
N ALA A 170 2.72 -36.53 13.93
CA ALA A 170 4.11 -36.41 14.38
C ALA A 170 4.43 -37.29 15.60
N ALA A 171 3.41 -37.71 16.37
CA ALA A 171 3.56 -38.61 17.53
C ALA A 171 3.58 -40.10 17.15
N GLU A 172 2.92 -40.51 16.06
CA GLU A 172 2.91 -41.90 15.57
C GLU A 172 4.29 -42.54 15.26
N PRO A 173 5.31 -41.85 14.70
CA PRO A 173 6.57 -42.50 14.35
C PRO A 173 7.43 -42.89 15.57
N ALA A 174 7.17 -42.30 16.74
CA ALA A 174 7.92 -42.62 17.97
C ALA A 174 7.47 -43.95 18.60
N GLU A 175 6.19 -44.30 18.50
CA GLU A 175 5.64 -45.50 19.13
C GLU A 175 5.93 -46.78 18.33
N LYS A 176 6.00 -46.70 16.99
CA LYS A 176 6.27 -47.85 16.11
C LYS A 176 7.73 -48.30 16.10
N SER A 177 8.66 -47.53 16.67
CA SER A 177 10.08 -47.91 16.81
C SER A 177 10.40 -48.63 18.13
N GLN A 178 9.43 -48.75 19.05
CA GLN A 178 9.61 -49.38 20.36
C GLN A 178 8.91 -50.75 20.48
N ARG A 179 8.34 -51.27 19.39
CA ARG A 179 7.81 -52.64 19.28
C ARG A 179 8.57 -53.40 18.22
#